data_AF-A0A9E2R6E6-F1
#
_entry.id   AF-A0A9E2R6E6-F1
#
_cell.length_a   1.000
_cell.length_b   1.000
_cell.length_c   1.000
_cell.angle_alpha   90.00
_cell.angle_beta   90.00
_cell.angle_gamma   90.00
#
_symmetry.space_group_name_H-M   'P 1'
#
loop_
_entity.id
_entity.type
_entity.pdbx_description
1 polymer ?
#
loop_
_entity_poly.entity_id
_entity_poly.type
_entity_poly.pdbx_seq_one_letter_code
_entity_poly.pdbx_strand_id
1 'polypeptide(L)'
;MKCEDLLMLLNEYVDGSIAPEICEEFNQHMAGCNPCRVVVDNIRQTITLYKGGEPYELPLEVRDRLHRLLREKWKRKHLRSPGA
;
A
#
# COMPACT_ATOMS: atom_id res chain seq x y z
N MET A 1 -7.83 -14.93 7.02
CA MET A 1 -6.60 -15.71 7.26
C MET A 1 -6.16 -15.76 8.73
N LYS A 2 -5.37 -16.76 9.14
CA LYS A 2 -4.69 -16.84 10.44
C LYS A 2 -3.33 -16.10 10.42
N CYS A 3 -2.72 -15.91 11.58
CA CYS A 3 -1.41 -15.26 11.69
C CYS A 3 -0.32 -16.03 10.92
N GLU A 4 -0.35 -17.36 10.97
CA GLU A 4 0.62 -18.22 10.29
C GLU A 4 0.53 -18.07 8.76
N ASP A 5 -0.70 -18.04 8.24
CA ASP A 5 -0.96 -17.82 6.81
C ASP A 5 -0.41 -16.47 6.35
N LEU A 6 -0.59 -15.43 7.18
CA LEU A 6 -0.09 -14.08 6.90
C LEU A 6 1.44 -14.07 6.85
N LEU A 7 2.09 -14.73 7.80
CA LEU A 7 3.54 -14.81 7.86
C LEU A 7 4.13 -15.57 6.66
N MET A 8 3.47 -16.63 6.18
CA MET A 8 3.91 -17.36 4.98
C MET A 8 3.88 -16.49 3.72
N LEU A 9 2.88 -15.60 3.61
CA LEU A 9 2.67 -14.73 2.46
C LEU A 9 3.28 -13.32 2.63
N LEU A 10 3.99 -13.08 3.73
CA LEU A 10 4.48 -11.76 4.13
C LEU A 10 5.38 -11.13 3.07
N ASN A 11 6.29 -11.92 2.49
CA ASN A 11 7.23 -11.43 1.48
C ASN A 11 6.50 -10.94 0.21
N GLU A 12 5.58 -11.76 -0.31
CA GLU A 12 4.75 -11.39 -1.48
C GLU A 12 3.90 -10.15 -1.22
N TYR A 13 3.40 -10.00 0.01
CA TYR A 13 2.64 -8.83 0.41
C TYR A 13 3.50 -7.56 0.46
N VAL A 14 4.69 -7.60 1.07
CA VAL A 14 5.57 -6.41 1.15
C VAL A 14 6.20 -6.04 -0.18
N ASP A 15 6.42 -7.02 -1.07
CA ASP A 15 6.90 -6.81 -2.44
C ASP A 15 5.77 -6.37 -3.40
N GLY A 16 4.51 -6.44 -2.95
CA GLY A 16 3.35 -6.03 -3.74
C GLY A 16 2.99 -7.00 -4.89
N SER A 17 3.50 -8.23 -4.85
CA SER A 17 3.24 -9.28 -5.85
C SER A 17 2.06 -10.19 -5.48
N ILE A 18 1.44 -9.97 -4.32
CA ILE A 18 0.32 -10.77 -3.83
C ILE A 18 -0.96 -10.52 -4.66
N ALA A 19 -1.79 -11.55 -4.82
CA ALA A 19 -3.06 -11.43 -5.53
C ALA A 19 -4.01 -10.41 -4.83
N PRO A 20 -4.75 -9.58 -5.59
CA PRO A 20 -5.63 -8.55 -5.02
C PRO A 20 -6.65 -9.09 -4.02
N GLU A 21 -7.18 -10.28 -4.26
CA GLU A 21 -8.17 -10.95 -3.41
C GLU A 21 -7.59 -11.27 -2.03
N ILE A 22 -6.31 -11.67 -1.97
CA ILE A 22 -5.60 -12.01 -0.74
C ILE A 22 -5.17 -10.74 0.01
N CYS A 23 -4.88 -9.66 -0.72
CA CYS A 23 -4.54 -8.36 -0.13
C CYS A 23 -5.66 -7.83 0.77
N GLU A 24 -6.92 -8.03 0.38
CA GLU A 24 -8.08 -7.65 1.20
C GLU A 24 -8.13 -8.46 2.51
N GLU A 25 -7.89 -9.78 2.45
CA GLU A 25 -7.81 -10.62 3.66
C GLU A 25 -6.69 -10.20 4.61
N PHE A 26 -5.54 -9.79 4.08
CA PHE A 26 -4.42 -9.23 4.84
C PHE A 26 -4.85 -7.97 5.59
N ASN A 27 -5.49 -7.03 4.89
CA ASN A 27 -5.95 -5.77 5.46
C ASN A 27 -6.96 -6.00 6.58
N GLN A 28 -7.92 -6.91 6.36
CA GLN A 28 -8.91 -7.28 7.38
C GLN A 28 -8.26 -7.92 8.62
N HIS A 29 -7.30 -8.83 8.43
CA HIS A 29 -6.58 -9.44 9.55
C HIS A 29 -5.81 -8.40 10.37
N MET A 30 -5.02 -7.54 9.72
CA MET A 30 -4.23 -6.50 10.40
C MET A 30 -5.09 -5.44 11.10
N ALA A 31 -6.33 -5.22 10.64
CA ALA A 31 -7.28 -4.34 11.32
C ALA A 31 -7.67 -4.86 12.71
N GLY A 32 -7.70 -6.19 12.91
CA GLY A 32 -8.03 -6.85 14.17
C GLY A 32 -6.84 -7.42 14.95
N CYS A 33 -5.64 -7.45 14.36
CA CYS A 33 -4.47 -8.12 14.92
C CYS A 33 -3.26 -7.18 15.05
N ASN A 34 -3.08 -6.63 16.26
CA ASN A 34 -1.92 -5.77 16.57
C ASN A 34 -0.56 -6.47 16.36
N PRO A 35 -0.36 -7.74 16.78
CA PRO A 35 0.91 -8.44 16.55
C PRO A 35 1.34 -8.48 15.07
N CYS A 36 0.43 -8.86 14.16
CA CYS A 36 0.75 -8.93 12.73
C CYS A 36 1.01 -7.55 12.13
N ARG A 37 0.30 -6.51 12.59
CA ARG A 37 0.59 -5.13 12.19
C ARG A 37 2.02 -4.71 12.55
N VAL A 38 2.44 -4.99 13.79
CA VAL A 38 3.81 -4.69 14.24
C VAL A 38 4.86 -5.45 13.41
N VAL A 39 4.62 -6.72 13.08
CA VAL A 39 5.54 -7.51 12.24
C VAL A 39 5.69 -6.89 10.85
N VAL A 40 4.57 -6.58 10.18
CA VAL A 40 4.58 -5.96 8.84
C VAL A 40 5.29 -4.60 8.85
N ASP A 41 5.00 -3.77 9.86
CA ASP A 41 5.63 -2.45 9.99
C ASP A 41 7.14 -2.57 10.21
N ASN A 42 7.60 -3.50 11.05
CA ASN A 42 9.02 -3.77 11.28
C ASN A 42 9.75 -4.26 10.02
N ILE A 43 9.12 -5.11 9.21
CA ILE A 43 9.71 -5.58 7.95
C ILE A 43 9.84 -4.43 6.95
N ARG A 44 8.82 -3.58 6.81
CA ARG A 44 8.90 -2.38 5.95
C ARG A 44 10.00 -1.42 6.38
N GLN A 45 10.17 -1.21 7.69
CA GLN A 45 11.26 -0.40 8.23
C GLN A 45 12.62 -1.05 7.94
N THR A 46 12.75 -2.35 8.13
CA THR A 46 13.97 -3.11 7.79
C THR A 46 14.31 -2.93 6.31
N ILE A 47 13.35 -3.12 5.40
CA ILE A 47 13.56 -2.91 3.95
C ILE A 47 14.02 -1.48 3.65
N THR A 48 13.43 -0.49 4.32
CA THR A 48 13.79 0.93 4.14
C THR A 48 15.23 1.20 4.59
N LEU A 49 15.64 0.66 5.73
CA LEU A 49 17.02 0.75 6.24
C LEU A 49 18.02 0.08 5.29
N TYR A 50 17.69 -1.12 4.78
CA TYR A 50 18.55 -1.84 3.83
C TYR A 50 18.69 -1.15 2.48
N LYS A 51 17.67 -0.40 2.03
CA LYS A 51 17.75 0.45 0.83
C LYS A 51 18.57 1.73 1.06
N GLY A 52 19.23 1.88 2.21
CA GLY A 52 20.02 3.05 2.57
C GLY A 52 19.18 4.30 2.81
N GLY A 53 17.85 4.17 2.90
CA GLY A 53 16.94 5.31 2.92
C GLY A 53 17.02 6.18 1.66
N GLU A 54 17.70 5.75 0.60
CA GLU A 54 17.81 6.53 -0.63
C GLU A 54 16.46 6.54 -1.33
N PRO A 55 15.81 7.72 -1.45
CA PRO A 55 14.59 7.82 -2.21
C PRO A 55 14.90 7.48 -3.65
N TYR A 56 14.21 6.48 -4.21
CA TYR A 56 14.29 6.24 -5.65
C TYR A 56 13.70 7.45 -6.37
N GLU A 57 14.50 8.12 -7.20
CA GLU A 57 13.99 9.25 -7.98
C GLU A 57 12.88 8.75 -8.91
N LEU A 58 11.65 9.22 -8.64
CA LEU A 58 10.52 8.94 -9.49
C LEU A 58 10.70 9.75 -10.79
N PRO A 59 10.76 9.12 -11.98
CA PRO A 59 10.91 9.84 -13.23
C PRO A 59 9.85 10.94 -13.36
N LEU A 60 10.27 12.14 -13.78
CA LEU A 60 9.40 13.33 -13.83
C LEU A 60 8.10 13.07 -14.60
N GLU A 61 8.17 12.33 -15.70
CA GLU A 61 7.02 11.94 -16.51
C GLU A 61 5.98 11.12 -15.72
N VAL A 62 6.45 10.20 -14.88
CA VAL A 62 5.59 9.37 -14.02
C VAL A 62 4.91 10.24 -12.97
N ARG A 63 5.69 11.11 -12.30
CA ARG A 63 5.18 12.07 -11.31
C ARG A 63 4.10 12.97 -11.91
N ASP A 64 4.37 13.56 -13.05
CA ASP A 64 3.47 14.54 -13.68
C ASP A 64 2.20 13.87 -14.20
N ARG A 65 2.31 12.67 -14.78
CA ARG A 65 1.17 11.84 -15.18
C ARG A 65 0.32 11.47 -13.97
N LEU A 66 0.93 11.04 -12.87
CA LEU A 66 0.23 10.69 -11.63
C LEU A 66 -0.55 11.89 -11.07
N HIS A 67 0.12 13.04 -10.92
CA HIS A 67 -0.51 14.26 -10.44
C HIS A 67 -1.69 14.72 -11.30
N ARG A 68 -1.57 14.64 -12.63
CA ARG A 68 -2.68 14.94 -13.54
C ARG A 68 -3.87 14.01 -13.31
N LEU A 69 -3.64 12.69 -13.28
CA LEU A 69 -4.70 11.69 -13.08
C LEU A 69 -5.40 11.86 -11.73
N LEU A 70 -4.64 12.11 -10.66
CA LEU A 70 -5.20 12.36 -9.32
C LEU A 70 -6.08 13.61 -9.31
N ARG A 71 -5.62 14.73 -9.91
CA ARG A 71 -6.41 15.96 -10.04
C ARG A 71 -7.69 15.74 -10.84
N GLU A 72 -7.63 15.01 -11.96
CA GLU A 72 -8.81 14.67 -12.78
C GLU A 72 -9.80 13.79 -12.03
N LYS A 73 -9.32 12.79 -11.27
CA LYS A 73 -10.18 11.91 -10.47
C LYS A 73 -10.84 12.69 -9.32
N TRP A 74 -10.08 13.58 -8.66
CA TRP A 74 -10.59 14.48 -7.63
C TRP A 74 -11.69 15.40 -8.16
N LYS A 75 -11.41 16.08 -9.28
CA LYS A 75 -12.40 16.90 -10.00
C LYS A 75 -13.67 16.10 -10.30
N ARG A 76 -13.56 14.91 -10.90
CA ARG A 76 -14.73 14.05 -11.18
C ARG A 76 -15.52 13.66 -9.94
N LYS A 77 -14.85 13.36 -8.83
CA LYS A 77 -15.50 12.98 -7.56
C LYS A 77 -16.23 14.14 -6.89
N HIS A 78 -15.77 15.38 -7.08
CA HIS A 78 -16.31 16.55 -6.37
C HIS A 78 -17.06 17.56 -7.25
N LEU A 79 -16.93 17.51 -8.57
CA LEU A 79 -17.83 18.20 -9.51
C LEU A 79 -19.15 17.43 -9.74
N ARG A 80 -19.25 16.17 -9.29
CA ARG A 80 -20.47 15.36 -9.34
C ARG A 80 -21.42 15.55 -8.14
N SER A 81 -21.17 16.52 -7.27
CA SER A 81 -22.15 16.94 -6.26
C SER A 81 -22.70 18.33 -6.60
N PRO A 82 -23.70 18.44 -7.49
CA PRO A 82 -24.65 19.52 -7.43
C PRO A 82 -25.80 19.10 -6.50
N GLY A 83 -25.93 19.78 -5.35
CA GLY A 83 -27.12 19.70 -4.49
C GLY A 83 -26.87 19.17 -3.08
N ALA A 84 -26.46 20.07 -2.19
CA ALA A 84 -27.01 20.14 -0.84
C ALA A 84 -28.05 21.28 -0.85
#